data_AF-A0A0J8TWV9-F1
#
_entry.id   AF-A0A0J8TWV9-F1
#
_cell.length_a   1.000
_cell.length_b   1.000
_cell.length_c   1.000
_cell.angle_alpha   90.00
_cell.angle_beta   90.00
_cell.angle_gamma   90.00
#
_symmetry.space_group_name_H-M   'P 1'
#
loop_
_entity.id
_entity.type
_entity.pdbx_description
1 polymer ?
#
loop_
_entity_poly.entity_id
_entity_poly.type
_entity_poly.pdbx_seq_one_letter_code
_entity_poly.pdbx_strand_id
1 'polypeptide(L)'
;MITTYSRGNVTLTVDQPAGTDQATFAIARTEPLTDDETRRVNDELASHSAAQGAQLVQDPDTGETLVIRPGHGADAIVARDEGDAGHLLTWTAGWPRE
;
A
#
# COMPACT_ATOMS: atom_id res chain seq x y z
N MET A 1 8.69 10.90 -9.80
CA MET A 1 9.49 9.70 -10.05
C MET A 1 8.58 8.52 -9.80
N ILE A 2 8.45 7.65 -10.80
CA ILE A 2 7.69 6.41 -10.68
C ILE A 2 8.67 5.29 -10.39
N THR A 3 8.42 4.54 -9.32
CA THR A 3 9.15 3.33 -8.96
C THR A 3 8.19 2.15 -9.05
N THR A 4 8.57 1.11 -9.77
CA THR A 4 7.76 -0.11 -9.91
C THR A 4 8.54 -1.29 -9.38
N TYR A 5 7.94 -2.00 -8.45
CA TYR A 5 8.42 -3.26 -7.90
C TYR A 5 7.44 -4.36 -8.31
N SER A 6 7.91 -5.35 -9.06
CA SER A 6 7.09 -6.50 -9.47
C SER A 6 7.77 -7.79 -9.03
N ARG A 7 7.04 -8.64 -8.31
CA ARG A 7 7.54 -9.93 -7.89
C ARG A 7 6.41 -10.95 -7.73
N GLY A 8 6.50 -12.05 -8.48
CA GLY A 8 5.47 -13.08 -8.48
C GLY A 8 4.13 -12.50 -8.94
N ASN A 9 3.10 -12.68 -8.09
CA ASN A 9 1.74 -12.25 -8.36
C ASN A 9 1.46 -10.80 -7.97
N VAL A 10 2.46 -10.06 -7.47
CA VAL A 10 2.31 -8.70 -6.95
C VAL A 10 3.11 -7.69 -7.76
N THR A 11 2.50 -6.53 -8.00
CA THR A 11 3.17 -5.32 -8.49
C THR A 11 2.81 -4.13 -7.62
N LEU A 12 3.80 -3.56 -6.95
CA LEU A 12 3.72 -2.27 -6.25
C LEU A 12 4.22 -1.17 -7.18
N THR A 13 3.40 -0.15 -7.40
CA THR A 13 3.77 1.07 -8.12
C THR A 13 3.71 2.25 -7.17
N VAL A 14 4.77 3.04 -7.15
CA VAL A 14 4.89 4.26 -6.35
C VAL A 14 5.11 5.42 -7.30
N ASP A 15 4.14 6.33 -7.39
CA ASP A 15 4.29 7.60 -8.10
C ASP A 15 4.49 8.72 -7.10
N GLN A 16 5.69 9.32 -7.08
CA GLN A 16 6.00 10.48 -6.25
C GLN A 16 6.40 11.66 -7.15
N PRO A 17 5.48 12.57 -7.50
CA PRO A 17 5.79 13.71 -8.35
C PRO A 17 6.90 14.58 -7.74
N ALA A 18 7.84 15.04 -8.57
CA ALA A 18 8.94 15.87 -8.08
C ALA A 18 8.39 17.21 -7.55
N GLY A 19 8.86 17.64 -6.37
CA GLY A 19 8.41 18.87 -5.72
C GLY A 19 7.13 18.72 -4.89
N THR A 20 6.64 17.50 -4.67
CA THR A 20 5.53 17.23 -3.75
C THR A 20 5.97 16.29 -2.62
N ASP A 21 5.37 16.43 -1.45
CA ASP A 21 5.50 15.47 -0.33
C ASP A 21 4.43 14.38 -0.40
N GLN A 22 3.74 14.28 -1.54
CA GLN A 22 2.71 13.29 -1.77
C GLN A 22 3.24 12.18 -2.67
N ALA A 23 2.92 10.94 -2.33
CA ALA A 23 3.17 9.78 -3.17
C ALA A 23 1.91 8.93 -3.27
N THR A 24 1.57 8.52 -4.48
CA THR A 24 0.50 7.58 -4.74
C THR A 24 1.09 6.18 -4.81
N PHE A 25 0.50 5.26 -4.07
CA PHE A 25 0.88 3.86 -4.03
C PHE A 25 -0.25 3.03 -4.64
N ALA A 26 0.10 2.09 -5.50
CA ALA A 26 -0.82 1.15 -6.13
C ALA A 26 -0.26 -0.28 -6.03
N ILE A 27 -0.99 -1.18 -5.38
CA ILE A 27 -0.64 -2.61 -5.31
C ILE A 27 -1.62 -3.37 -6.18
N ALA A 28 -1.14 -3.87 -7.32
CA ALA A 28 -1.87 -4.79 -8.18
C ALA A 28 -1.49 -6.23 -7.85
N ARG A 29 -2.48 -7.12 -7.76
CA ARG A 29 -2.24 -8.56 -7.59
C ARG A 29 -3.20 -9.40 -8.43
N THR A 30 -2.76 -10.58 -8.82
CA THR A 30 -3.54 -11.54 -9.61
C THR A 30 -4.25 -12.60 -8.77
N GLU A 31 -3.82 -12.77 -7.52
CA GLU A 31 -4.34 -13.73 -6.55
C GLU A 31 -4.34 -13.11 -5.14
N PRO A 32 -5.07 -13.68 -4.17
CA PRO A 32 -4.94 -13.30 -2.76
C PRO A 32 -3.49 -13.38 -2.29
N LEU A 33 -3.06 -12.43 -1.48
CA LEU A 33 -1.68 -12.39 -0.99
C LEU A 33 -1.44 -13.49 0.04
N THR A 34 -0.33 -14.18 -0.12
CA THR A 34 0.20 -15.04 0.94
C THR A 34 0.87 -14.21 2.04
N ASP A 35 1.05 -14.79 3.23
CA ASP A 35 1.78 -14.14 4.34
C ASP A 35 3.18 -13.66 3.94
N ASP A 36 3.88 -14.44 3.10
CA ASP A 36 5.21 -14.09 2.62
C ASP A 36 5.18 -12.87 1.68
N GLU A 37 4.19 -12.80 0.79
CA GLU A 37 4.00 -11.66 -0.11
C GLU A 37 3.63 -10.40 0.67
N THR A 38 2.70 -10.52 1.64
CA THR A 38 2.31 -9.42 2.54
C THR A 38 3.53 -8.89 3.30
N ARG A 39 4.35 -9.77 3.87
CA ARG A 39 5.59 -9.39 4.57
C ARG A 39 6.55 -8.62 3.65
N ARG A 40 6.72 -9.06 2.41
CA ARG A 40 7.61 -8.40 1.44
C ARG A 40 7.08 -7.04 1.00
N VAL A 41 5.79 -6.93 0.72
CA VAL A 41 5.17 -5.63 0.39
C VAL A 41 5.37 -4.64 1.54
N ASN A 42 5.21 -5.09 2.79
CA ASN A 42 5.48 -4.26 3.96
C ASN A 42 6.94 -3.81 4.07
N ASP A 43 7.90 -4.68 3.74
CA ASP A 43 9.33 -4.32 3.70
C ASP A 43 9.62 -3.26 2.61
N GLU A 44 9.07 -3.45 1.41
CA GLU A 44 9.18 -2.47 0.32
C GLU A 44 8.53 -1.13 0.71
N LEU A 45 7.33 -1.15 1.30
CA LEU A 45 6.66 0.07 1.78
C LEU A 45 7.49 0.79 2.85
N ALA A 46 8.12 0.05 3.77
CA ALA A 46 8.99 0.62 4.79
C ALA A 46 10.27 1.26 4.20
N SER A 47 10.72 0.79 3.03
CA SER A 47 11.84 1.40 2.30
C SER A 47 11.49 2.77 1.68
N HIS A 48 10.20 3.07 1.52
CA HIS A 48 9.70 4.33 0.97
C HIS A 48 9.29 5.31 2.08
N SER A 49 10.04 6.40 2.23
CA SER A 49 9.77 7.44 3.24
C SER A 49 8.35 8.02 3.18
N ALA A 50 7.74 8.13 2.00
CA ALA A 50 6.35 8.59 1.84
C ALA A 50 5.31 7.57 2.33
N ALA A 51 5.63 6.27 2.35
CA ALA A 51 4.80 5.22 2.92
C ALA A 51 5.20 4.87 4.37
N GLN A 52 6.05 5.67 5.01
CA GLN A 52 6.49 5.38 6.37
C GLN A 52 5.29 5.20 7.31
N GLY A 53 5.26 4.06 8.00
CA GLY A 53 4.17 3.65 8.88
C GLY A 53 2.97 3.05 8.17
N ALA A 54 2.90 2.97 6.84
CA ALA A 54 1.88 2.21 6.13
C ALA A 54 2.19 0.71 6.20
N GLN A 55 1.16 -0.10 6.45
CA GLN A 55 1.25 -1.55 6.53
C GLN A 55 0.04 -2.17 5.84
N LEU A 56 0.31 -3.18 5.03
CA LEU A 56 -0.64 -4.09 4.47
C LEU A 56 -1.02 -5.14 5.52
N VAL A 57 -2.32 -5.26 5.79
CA VAL A 57 -2.92 -6.23 6.72
C VAL A 57 -4.11 -6.89 6.06
N GLN A 58 -4.46 -8.11 6.48
CA GLN A 58 -5.74 -8.71 6.14
C GLN A 58 -6.71 -8.50 7.29
N ASP A 59 -7.93 -8.09 6.93
CA ASP A 59 -9.05 -8.08 7.85
C ASP A 59 -9.39 -9.53 8.23
N PRO A 60 -9.37 -9.88 9.52
CA PRO A 60 -9.61 -11.25 9.96
C PRO A 60 -11.08 -11.66 9.85
N ASP A 61 -12.01 -10.71 9.78
CA ASP A 61 -13.45 -10.96 9.73
C ASP A 61 -13.96 -11.09 8.29
N THR A 62 -13.45 -10.27 7.37
CA THR A 62 -13.88 -10.25 5.96
C THR A 62 -12.87 -10.93 5.01
N GLY A 63 -11.63 -11.11 5.44
CA GLY A 63 -10.53 -11.61 4.60
C GLY A 63 -10.00 -10.57 3.60
N GLU A 64 -10.55 -9.36 3.59
CA GLU A 64 -10.14 -8.28 2.70
C GLU A 64 -8.75 -7.78 3.05
N THR A 65 -8.00 -7.32 2.05
CA THR A 65 -6.70 -6.69 2.31
C THR A 65 -6.88 -5.19 2.46
N LEU A 66 -6.29 -4.66 3.53
CA LEU A 66 -6.33 -3.26 3.90
C LEU A 66 -4.89 -2.72 3.95
N VAL A 67 -4.73 -1.46 3.58
CA VAL A 67 -3.52 -0.70 3.89
C VAL A 67 -3.87 0.24 5.02
N ILE A 68 -3.22 0.07 6.16
CA ILE A 68 -3.39 0.88 7.36
C ILE A 68 -2.15 1.74 7.58
N ARG A 69 -2.32 2.94 8.13
CA ARG A 69 -1.18 3.76 8.60
C ARG A 69 -1.30 4.03 10.10
N PRO A 70 -0.74 3.18 10.98
CA PRO A 70 -0.65 3.45 12.40
C PRO A 70 -0.01 4.83 12.70
N GLY A 71 -0.62 5.56 13.63
CA GLY A 71 -0.11 6.85 14.13
C GLY A 71 -0.69 8.11 13.48
N HIS A 72 -1.50 7.99 12.42
CA HIS A 72 -2.18 9.13 11.79
C HIS A 72 -3.59 9.40 12.40
N GLY A 73 -3.75 9.13 13.70
CA GLY A 73 -5.05 8.84 14.33
C GLY A 73 -5.29 7.32 14.40
N ALA A 74 -6.19 6.87 15.28
CA ALA A 74 -6.40 5.45 15.54
C ALA A 74 -6.88 4.74 14.26
N ASP A 75 -6.00 3.94 13.66
CA ASP A 75 -6.30 2.95 12.61
C ASP A 75 -6.89 3.52 11.31
N ALA A 76 -6.27 4.57 10.75
CA ALA A 76 -6.65 5.09 9.44
C ALA A 76 -6.37 4.05 8.33
N ILE A 77 -7.42 3.38 7.87
CA ILE A 77 -7.43 2.62 6.61
C ILE A 77 -7.30 3.64 5.49
N VAL A 78 -6.21 3.56 4.72
CA VAL A 78 -5.94 4.47 3.58
C VAL A 78 -6.26 3.82 2.24
N ALA A 79 -6.30 2.49 2.17
CA ALA A 79 -6.72 1.72 1.02
C ALA A 79 -7.40 0.42 1.46
N ARG A 80 -8.39 -0.05 0.69
CA ARG A 80 -9.04 -1.34 0.86
C ARG A 80 -9.25 -1.99 -0.50
N ASP A 81 -9.28 -3.32 -0.53
CA ASP A 81 -9.52 -4.06 -1.78
C ASP A 81 -11.00 -3.94 -2.13
N GLU A 82 -11.35 -3.36 -3.29
CA GLU A 82 -12.77 -3.23 -3.68
C GLU A 82 -13.31 -4.47 -4.42
N GLY A 83 -12.56 -5.59 -4.43
CA GLY A 83 -13.05 -6.88 -4.94
C GLY A 83 -13.20 -6.97 -6.47
N ASP A 84 -12.70 -5.99 -7.23
CA ASP A 84 -12.70 -6.03 -8.69
C ASP A 84 -11.72 -7.09 -9.22
N ALA A 85 -12.01 -7.66 -10.40
CA ALA A 85 -11.33 -8.84 -10.94
C ALA A 85 -9.81 -8.68 -11.19
N GLY A 86 -9.29 -7.46 -11.06
CA GLY A 86 -7.89 -7.19 -10.78
C GLY A 86 -7.79 -6.49 -9.43
N HIS A 87 -7.50 -7.24 -8.38
CA HIS A 87 -7.39 -6.75 -7.01
C HIS A 87 -6.33 -5.63 -6.93
N LEU A 88 -6.78 -4.37 -7.01
CA LEU A 88 -5.95 -3.19 -7.06
C LEU A 88 -6.23 -2.32 -5.83
N LEU A 89 -5.20 -2.15 -5.00
CA LEU A 89 -5.23 -1.24 -3.85
C LEU A 89 -4.54 0.05 -4.23
N THR A 90 -5.23 1.20 -4.17
CA THR A 90 -4.59 2.49 -4.43
C THR A 90 -4.84 3.47 -3.29
N TRP A 91 -3.80 4.17 -2.84
CA TRP A 91 -3.95 5.28 -1.90
C TRP A 91 -2.89 6.35 -2.12
N THR A 92 -3.20 7.57 -1.68
CA THR A 92 -2.24 8.67 -1.67
C THR A 92 -1.76 8.92 -0.25
N ALA A 93 -0.45 8.82 -0.08
CA ALA A 93 0.25 9.23 1.11
C ALA A 93 0.69 10.69 0.98
N GLY A 94 0.62 11.47 2.05
CA GLY A 94 1.34 12.73 2.15
C GLY A 94 1.45 13.18 3.60
N TRP A 95 2.48 13.96 3.89
CA TRP A 95 2.53 14.72 5.13
C TRP A 95 1.74 16.01 4.90
N PRO A 96 0.69 16.33 5.68
CA PRO A 96 0.21 17.70 5.71
C PRO A 96 1.37 18.55 6.21
N ARG A 97 1.85 19.48 5.39
CA ARG A 97 2.69 20.55 5.91
C ARG A 97 1.79 21.43 6.77
N GLU A 98 2.01 21.38 8.07
CA GLU A 98 1.50 22.38 9.02
C GLU A 98 2.02 23.78 8.65
#